data_AF-A0A954HQT6-F1
#
_entry.id   AF-A0A954HQT6-F1
#
_cell.length_a   1.000
_cell.length_b   1.000
_cell.length_c   1.000
_cell.angle_alpha   90.00
_cell.angle_beta   90.00
_cell.angle_gamma   90.00
#
_symmetry.space_group_name_H-M   'P 1'
#
loop_
_entity.id
_entity.type
_entity.pdbx_description
1 polymer ?
#
loop_
_entity_poly.entity_id
_entity_poly.type
_entity_poly.pdbx_seq_one_letter_code
_entity_poly.pdbx_strand_id
1 'polypeptide(L)'
;ARNLIGASCGASAAIFGLLAICLVWAPKNEFHVLMMIGLRVLSFDVTIMFYSLWYFGWEAFYFTISGFSIGSAALHLMGGLVGFGVGVLMLKNEWVNCENWDLFRVLSGNYGPYADPQTTVGSHADPRYMFGKDDVSVKDNVPKESKASKKNKRLKKVTDLIDSGDFMTASEEMYNLQMVDDRSKLDSDRLKKLCNGLLKAQMPDDAAVFLEEFIERFADDAAWARIRLAQILLVHSKRPSAALETLRGIRLSELSEDMQKLGKKIAANAKQQVKAGVQDAAPEW
;
A
#
# COMPACT_ATOMS: atom_id res chain seq x y z
N ALA A 1 11.68 -56.04 -12.93
CA ALA A 1 11.43 -54.78 -12.19
C ALA A 1 10.67 -53.84 -13.12
N ARG A 2 9.47 -53.38 -12.74
CA ARG A 2 8.67 -52.45 -13.55
C ARG A 2 9.17 -51.03 -13.29
N ASN A 3 9.74 -50.39 -14.30
CA ASN A 3 10.05 -48.96 -14.29
C ASN A 3 8.71 -48.21 -14.30
N LEU A 4 8.25 -47.77 -13.14
CA LEU A 4 7.21 -46.75 -13.02
C LEU A 4 7.82 -45.45 -13.54
N ILE A 5 7.64 -45.18 -14.83
CA ILE A 5 7.96 -43.89 -15.44
C ILE A 5 6.96 -42.89 -14.85
N GLY A 6 7.38 -42.19 -13.80
CA GLY A 6 6.60 -41.13 -13.15
C GLY A 6 6.38 -39.99 -14.14
N ALA A 7 5.16 -39.89 -14.67
CA ALA A 7 4.72 -38.88 -15.64
C ALA A 7 4.54 -37.46 -15.06
N SER A 8 5.15 -37.11 -13.91
CA SER A 8 5.03 -35.77 -13.30
C SER A 8 5.94 -34.71 -13.91
N CYS A 9 6.71 -35.06 -14.94
CA CYS A 9 7.67 -34.18 -15.60
C CYS A 9 7.05 -32.90 -16.19
N GLY A 10 5.73 -32.86 -16.44
CA GLY A 10 5.06 -31.69 -17.00
C GLY A 10 4.71 -30.59 -15.98
N ALA A 11 4.33 -30.94 -14.76
CA ALA A 11 3.86 -29.97 -13.78
C ALA A 11 4.99 -29.06 -13.28
N SER A 12 6.15 -29.63 -12.99
CA SER A 12 7.31 -28.84 -12.56
C SER A 12 7.86 -27.96 -13.68
N ALA A 13 7.90 -28.45 -14.92
CA ALA A 13 8.26 -27.63 -16.09
C ALA A 13 7.30 -26.43 -16.26
N ALA A 14 6.00 -26.63 -16.04
CA ALA A 14 5.02 -25.54 -16.06
C ALA A 14 5.27 -24.50 -14.96
N ILE A 15 5.62 -24.93 -13.75
CA ILE A 15 5.99 -24.03 -12.64
C ILE A 15 7.21 -23.18 -13.01
N PHE A 16 8.26 -23.78 -13.58
CA PHE A 16 9.42 -23.03 -14.06
C PHE A 16 9.06 -22.07 -15.19
N GLY A 17 8.14 -22.45 -16.06
CA GLY A 17 7.59 -21.55 -17.08
C GLY A 17 6.87 -20.33 -16.48
N LEU A 18 6.00 -20.54 -15.48
CA LEU A 18 5.32 -19.46 -14.77
C LEU A 18 6.31 -18.56 -14.01
N LEU A 19 7.32 -19.16 -13.36
CA LEU A 19 8.38 -18.40 -12.68
C LEU A 19 9.14 -17.49 -13.66
N ALA A 20 9.47 -17.99 -14.85
CA ALA A 20 10.10 -17.19 -15.90
C ALA A 20 9.19 -16.05 -16.40
N ILE A 21 7.87 -16.27 -16.51
CA ILE A 21 6.91 -15.22 -16.84
C ILE A 21 6.89 -14.14 -15.75
N CYS A 22 6.82 -14.54 -14.48
CA CYS A 22 6.87 -13.61 -13.34
C CYS A 22 8.18 -12.80 -13.32
N LEU A 23 9.31 -13.44 -13.64
CA LEU A 23 10.60 -12.76 -13.78
C LEU A 23 10.57 -11.67 -14.86
N VAL A 24 9.85 -11.89 -15.96
CA VAL A 24 9.72 -10.89 -17.04
C VAL A 24 8.81 -9.75 -16.61
N TRP A 25 7.68 -10.02 -15.96
CA TRP A 25 6.66 -9.01 -15.69
C TRP A 25 6.90 -8.19 -14.42
N ALA A 26 7.42 -8.81 -13.36
CA ALA A 26 7.51 -8.19 -12.04
C ALA A 26 8.74 -8.64 -11.24
N PRO A 27 9.97 -8.57 -11.80
CA PRO A 27 11.22 -9.00 -11.14
C PRO A 27 11.46 -8.37 -9.76
N LYS A 28 10.93 -7.17 -9.49
CA LYS A 28 11.13 -6.44 -8.23
C LYS A 28 10.05 -6.71 -7.19
N ASN A 29 8.96 -7.41 -7.54
CA ASN A 29 7.99 -7.82 -6.53
C ASN A 29 8.65 -8.80 -5.56
N GLU A 30 8.22 -8.72 -4.31
CA GLU A 30 8.70 -9.56 -3.23
C GLU A 30 7.61 -10.55 -2.84
N PHE A 31 8.02 -11.74 -2.41
CA PHE A 31 7.13 -12.63 -1.68
C PHE A 31 7.81 -13.09 -0.39
N HIS A 32 6.97 -13.31 0.61
CA HIS A 32 7.39 -13.67 1.95
C HIS A 32 7.70 -15.16 2.02
N VAL A 33 8.94 -15.51 2.31
CA VAL A 33 9.37 -16.90 2.45
C VAL A 33 9.37 -17.29 3.91
N LEU A 34 8.60 -18.33 4.25
CA LEU A 34 8.62 -18.97 5.55
C LEU A 34 9.42 -20.27 5.46
N MET A 35 10.51 -20.35 6.21
CA MET A 35 11.37 -21.53 6.27
C MET A 35 11.36 -22.10 7.69
N MET A 36 11.02 -23.39 7.82
CA MET A 36 11.13 -24.11 9.09
C MET A 36 12.48 -24.82 9.18
N ILE A 37 13.32 -24.39 10.12
CA ILE A 37 14.60 -25.05 10.42
C ILE A 37 14.51 -25.63 11.83
N GLY A 38 14.22 -26.94 11.91
CA GLY A 38 13.93 -27.62 13.18
C GLY A 38 12.65 -27.08 13.82
N LEU A 39 12.74 -26.55 15.04
CA LEU A 39 11.62 -25.91 15.77
C LEU A 39 11.59 -24.38 15.62
N ARG A 40 12.43 -23.79 14.76
CA ARG A 40 12.48 -22.34 14.52
C ARG A 40 11.87 -22.00 13.17
N VAL A 41 11.03 -20.97 13.15
CA VAL A 41 10.50 -20.35 11.93
C VAL A 41 11.39 -19.16 11.58
N LEU A 42 11.99 -19.20 10.40
CA LEU A 42 12.65 -18.06 9.80
C LEU A 42 11.72 -17.45 8.74
N SER A 43 11.66 -16.13 8.71
CA SER A 43 10.88 -15.38 7.75
C SER A 43 11.71 -14.26 7.14
N PHE A 44 11.65 -14.13 5.82
CA PHE A 44 12.32 -13.06 5.10
C PHE A 44 11.68 -12.84 3.73
N ASP A 45 11.82 -11.64 3.20
CA ASP A 45 11.30 -11.26 1.90
C ASP A 45 12.36 -11.47 0.82
N VAL A 46 11.92 -11.99 -0.33
CA VAL A 46 12.80 -12.26 -1.47
C VAL A 46 12.15 -11.73 -2.73
N THR A 47 12.91 -10.97 -3.51
CA THR A 47 12.47 -10.52 -4.83
C THR A 47 12.32 -11.70 -5.80
N ILE A 48 11.32 -11.65 -6.68
CA ILE A 48 11.12 -12.64 -7.75
C ILE A 48 12.38 -12.78 -8.60
N MET A 49 13.10 -11.69 -8.87
CA MET A 49 14.36 -11.72 -9.61
C MET A 49 15.42 -12.56 -8.91
N PHE A 50 15.70 -12.29 -7.64
CA PHE A 50 16.72 -13.04 -6.91
C PHE A 50 16.35 -14.52 -6.81
N TYR A 51 15.09 -14.81 -6.46
CA TYR A 51 14.61 -16.18 -6.35
C TYR A 51 14.69 -16.93 -7.68
N SER A 52 14.22 -16.32 -8.77
CA SER A 52 14.27 -16.92 -10.11
C SER A 52 15.71 -17.20 -10.54
N LEU A 53 16.61 -16.23 -10.40
CA LEU A 53 18.02 -16.39 -10.79
C LEU A 53 18.70 -17.50 -9.98
N TRP A 54 18.41 -17.59 -8.68
CA TRP A 54 18.92 -18.67 -7.84
C TRP A 54 18.44 -20.05 -8.33
N TYR A 55 17.13 -20.22 -8.56
CA TYR A 55 16.56 -21.49 -9.02
C TYR A 55 17.04 -21.88 -10.42
N PHE A 56 17.01 -20.97 -11.39
CA PHE A 56 17.50 -21.25 -12.74
C PHE A 56 19.00 -21.52 -12.77
N GLY A 57 19.79 -20.76 -11.99
CA GLY A 57 21.22 -20.99 -11.85
C GLY A 57 21.52 -22.39 -11.27
N TRP A 58 20.73 -22.82 -10.29
CA TRP A 58 20.86 -24.13 -9.68
C TRP A 58 20.51 -25.28 -10.64
N GLU A 59 19.43 -25.15 -11.42
CA GLU A 59 19.07 -26.13 -12.46
C GLU A 59 20.11 -26.20 -13.58
N ALA A 60 20.63 -25.05 -14.02
CA ALA A 60 21.70 -24.98 -15.02
C ALA A 60 22.99 -25.64 -14.52
N PHE A 61 23.33 -25.39 -13.25
CA PHE A 61 24.45 -26.06 -12.60
C PHE A 61 24.27 -27.59 -12.58
N TYR A 62 23.10 -28.07 -12.12
CA TYR A 62 22.79 -29.50 -12.09
C TYR A 62 22.83 -30.15 -13.48
N PHE A 63 22.23 -29.50 -14.48
CA PHE A 63 22.24 -29.96 -15.86
C PHE A 63 23.67 -30.07 -16.43
N THR A 64 24.55 -29.13 -16.05
CA THR A 64 25.95 -29.14 -16.47
C THR A 64 26.72 -30.31 -15.84
N ILE A 65 26.61 -30.49 -14.51
CA ILE A 65 27.32 -31.57 -13.81
C ILE A 65 26.77 -32.97 -14.13
N SER A 66 25.53 -33.07 -14.61
CA SER A 66 24.93 -34.33 -15.07
C SER A 66 25.32 -34.68 -16.52
N GLY A 67 26.29 -33.97 -17.11
CA GLY A 67 26.74 -34.22 -18.47
C GLY A 67 25.69 -33.93 -19.53
N PHE A 68 24.84 -32.92 -19.30
CA PHE A 68 23.76 -32.51 -20.21
C PHE A 68 22.73 -33.63 -20.51
N SER A 69 22.60 -34.61 -19.63
CA SER A 69 21.58 -35.65 -19.76
C SER A 69 20.17 -35.06 -19.76
N ILE A 70 19.31 -35.50 -20.69
CA ILE A 70 17.89 -35.11 -20.71
C ILE A 70 17.19 -35.75 -19.50
N GLY A 71 17.06 -34.97 -18.43
CA GLY A 71 16.39 -35.35 -17.19
C GLY A 71 15.55 -34.20 -16.64
N SER A 72 15.25 -34.22 -15.34
CA SER A 72 14.39 -33.21 -14.70
C SER A 72 14.91 -31.78 -14.90
N ALA A 73 16.22 -31.55 -14.73
CA ALA A 73 16.82 -30.23 -14.88
C ALA A 73 16.70 -29.68 -16.30
N ALA A 74 16.90 -30.53 -17.31
CA ALA A 74 16.70 -30.17 -18.71
C ALA A 74 15.25 -29.74 -18.98
N LEU A 75 14.27 -30.47 -18.40
CA LEU A 75 12.85 -30.14 -18.56
C LEU A 75 12.46 -28.85 -17.83
N HIS A 76 13.02 -28.58 -16.66
CA HIS A 76 12.81 -27.32 -15.93
C HIS A 76 13.36 -26.12 -16.71
N LEU A 77 14.59 -26.23 -17.22
CA LEU A 77 15.20 -25.19 -18.06
C LEU A 77 14.42 -24.96 -19.36
N MET A 78 13.93 -26.03 -20.00
CA MET A 78 13.09 -25.93 -21.19
C MET A 78 11.74 -25.26 -20.87
N GLY A 79 11.09 -25.63 -19.76
CA GLY A 79 9.88 -24.97 -19.29
C GLY A 79 10.09 -23.48 -19.03
N GLY A 80 11.18 -23.12 -18.35
CA GLY A 80 11.60 -21.75 -18.13
C GLY A 80 11.88 -20.97 -19.42
N LEU A 81 12.55 -21.59 -20.40
CA LEU A 81 12.82 -20.98 -21.69
C LEU A 81 11.54 -20.66 -22.46
N VAL A 82 10.60 -21.62 -22.51
CA VAL A 82 9.28 -21.41 -23.13
C VAL A 82 8.51 -20.32 -22.39
N GLY A 83 8.45 -20.38 -21.06
CA GLY A 83 7.79 -19.37 -20.23
C GLY A 83 8.37 -17.97 -20.42
N PHE A 84 9.69 -17.83 -20.45
CA PHE A 84 10.36 -16.56 -20.73
C PHE A 84 9.96 -16.00 -22.09
N GLY A 85 10.00 -16.83 -23.14
CA GLY A 85 9.58 -16.44 -24.48
C GLY A 85 8.13 -15.96 -24.54
N VAL A 86 7.21 -16.68 -23.87
CA VAL A 86 5.80 -16.28 -23.73
C VAL A 86 5.68 -14.96 -22.98
N GLY A 87 6.34 -14.81 -21.82
CA GLY A 87 6.29 -13.60 -21.02
C GLY A 87 6.75 -12.36 -21.79
N VAL A 88 7.82 -12.49 -22.58
CA VAL A 88 8.34 -11.42 -23.46
C VAL A 88 7.37 -11.12 -24.61
N LEU A 89 6.77 -12.14 -25.22
CA LEU A 89 5.80 -11.95 -26.30
C LEU A 89 4.56 -11.21 -25.82
N MET A 90 4.03 -11.60 -24.65
CA MET A 90 2.86 -10.93 -24.04
C MET A 90 3.17 -9.47 -23.70
N LEU A 91 4.36 -9.20 -23.18
CA LEU A 91 4.81 -7.83 -22.88
C LEU A 91 4.94 -6.99 -24.16
N LYS A 92 5.58 -7.53 -25.21
CA LYS A 92 5.78 -6.82 -26.49
C LYS A 92 4.50 -6.52 -27.24
N ASN A 93 3.48 -7.36 -27.07
CA ASN A 93 2.17 -7.17 -27.70
C ASN A 93 1.20 -6.36 -26.82
N GLU A 94 1.66 -5.79 -25.70
CA GLU A 94 0.85 -5.02 -24.75
C GLU A 94 -0.37 -5.81 -24.21
N TRP A 95 -0.28 -7.15 -24.15
CA TRP A 95 -1.32 -8.00 -23.57
C TRP A 95 -1.33 -7.96 -22.04
N VAL A 96 -0.25 -7.44 -21.45
CA VAL A 96 -0.08 -7.24 -20.02
C VAL A 96 0.46 -5.83 -19.80
N ASN A 97 -0.09 -5.15 -18.79
CA ASN A 97 0.44 -3.88 -18.33
C ASN A 97 1.26 -4.13 -17.06
N CYS A 98 2.57 -3.97 -17.15
CA CYS A 98 3.49 -4.16 -16.02
C CYS A 98 3.82 -2.84 -15.29
N GLU A 99 3.16 -1.72 -15.61
CA GLU A 99 3.36 -0.43 -14.93
C GLU A 99 4.84 0.02 -14.86
N ASN A 100 5.60 -0.23 -15.94
CA ASN A 100 7.06 0.00 -16.02
C ASN A 100 7.92 -0.82 -15.03
N TRP A 101 7.40 -1.92 -14.47
CA TRP A 101 8.16 -2.82 -13.59
C TRP A 101 8.73 -4.05 -14.30
N ASP A 102 8.57 -4.17 -15.62
CA ASP A 102 9.09 -5.32 -16.37
C ASP A 102 10.62 -5.44 -16.34
N LEU A 103 11.11 -6.64 -16.62
CA LEU A 103 12.54 -6.98 -16.57
C LEU A 103 13.42 -6.04 -17.39
N PHE A 104 12.98 -5.61 -18.57
CA PHE A 104 13.79 -4.76 -19.44
C PHE A 104 13.90 -3.34 -18.88
N ARG A 105 12.81 -2.82 -18.32
CA ARG A 105 12.80 -1.55 -17.57
C ARG A 105 13.68 -1.63 -16.33
N VAL A 106 13.58 -2.72 -15.55
CA VAL A 106 14.41 -2.91 -14.35
C VAL A 106 15.89 -2.98 -14.68
N LEU A 107 16.28 -3.73 -15.72
CA LEU A 107 17.68 -3.85 -16.14
C LEU A 107 18.24 -2.55 -16.74
N SER A 108 17.41 -1.73 -17.38
CA SER A 108 17.81 -0.42 -17.90
C SER A 108 17.88 0.68 -16.83
N GLY A 109 17.45 0.39 -15.60
CA GLY A 109 17.37 1.37 -14.51
C GLY A 109 16.19 2.36 -14.63
N ASN A 110 15.35 2.20 -15.65
CA ASN A 110 14.19 3.06 -15.93
C ASN A 110 12.90 2.34 -15.57
N TYR A 111 12.69 2.05 -14.28
CA TYR A 111 11.53 1.29 -13.81
C TYR A 111 10.75 1.99 -12.70
N GLY A 112 9.49 1.60 -12.54
CA GLY A 112 8.58 2.11 -11.51
C GLY A 112 7.67 3.24 -11.98
N PRO A 113 6.77 3.72 -11.09
CA PRO A 113 5.68 4.63 -11.43
C PRO A 113 6.14 6.01 -11.93
N TYR A 114 7.42 6.34 -11.72
CA TYR A 114 8.02 7.62 -12.10
C TYR A 114 9.04 7.51 -13.25
N ALA A 115 9.17 6.32 -13.84
CA ALA A 115 10.14 6.08 -14.92
C ALA A 115 9.65 6.52 -16.31
N ASP A 116 8.36 6.81 -16.45
CA ASP A 116 7.86 7.38 -17.69
C ASP A 116 8.25 8.88 -17.78
N PRO A 117 8.94 9.30 -18.86
CA PRO A 117 9.33 10.70 -19.07
C PRO A 117 8.14 11.67 -19.00
N GLN A 118 6.92 11.22 -19.30
CA GLN A 118 5.71 12.04 -19.21
C GLN A 118 5.17 12.19 -17.77
N THR A 119 5.55 11.31 -16.86
CA THR A 119 5.21 11.36 -15.41
C THR A 119 6.25 12.12 -14.58
N THR A 120 7.15 12.89 -15.23
CA THR A 120 8.22 13.65 -14.57
C THR A 120 7.71 14.78 -13.68
N VAL A 121 7.40 14.45 -12.42
CA VAL A 121 7.47 15.37 -11.29
C VAL A 121 8.27 14.73 -10.16
N GLY A 122 9.60 14.81 -10.24
CA GLY A 122 10.48 14.38 -9.15
C GLY A 122 11.92 14.86 -9.31
N SER A 123 12.34 15.79 -8.45
CA SER A 123 13.62 16.49 -8.40
C SER A 123 14.86 15.64 -8.07
N HIS A 124 14.91 14.38 -8.49
CA HIS A 124 15.95 13.42 -8.10
C HIS A 124 16.61 12.63 -9.24
N ALA A 125 16.16 12.78 -10.49
CA ALA A 125 16.99 12.33 -11.61
C ALA A 125 18.23 13.22 -11.70
N ASP A 126 19.42 12.62 -11.63
CA ASP A 126 20.68 13.35 -11.80
C ASP A 126 20.67 14.02 -13.20
N PRO A 127 20.67 15.36 -13.27
CA PRO A 127 20.56 16.10 -14.53
C PRO A 127 21.63 15.69 -15.56
N ARG A 128 22.77 15.17 -15.08
CA ARG A 128 23.90 14.75 -15.93
C ARG A 128 23.55 13.61 -16.89
N TYR A 129 22.57 12.79 -16.56
CA TYR A 129 22.14 11.69 -17.43
C TYR A 129 21.06 12.11 -18.44
N MET A 130 20.32 13.19 -18.19
CA MET A 130 19.24 13.64 -19.08
C MET A 130 19.68 14.66 -20.13
N PHE A 131 20.65 15.53 -19.83
CA PHE A 131 20.98 16.67 -20.71
C PHE A 131 22.28 16.53 -21.50
N GLY A 132 22.96 15.37 -21.44
CA GLY A 132 24.28 15.23 -22.03
C GLY A 132 25.30 16.18 -21.39
N LYS A 133 26.55 16.16 -21.84
CA LYS A 133 27.62 17.04 -21.33
C LYS A 133 27.48 18.50 -21.82
N ASP A 134 26.28 18.94 -22.16
CA ASP A 134 26.08 20.31 -22.58
C ASP A 134 25.98 21.19 -21.34
N ASP A 135 26.91 22.13 -21.26
CA ASP A 135 27.11 23.12 -20.20
C ASP A 135 25.95 24.14 -20.22
N VAL A 136 24.73 23.66 -19.97
CA VAL A 136 23.56 24.53 -19.82
C VAL A 136 23.61 25.09 -18.42
N SER A 137 24.27 26.24 -18.27
CA SER A 137 24.22 27.04 -17.05
C SER A 137 22.79 27.56 -16.86
N VAL A 138 21.93 26.76 -16.22
CA VAL A 138 20.61 27.21 -15.79
C VAL A 138 20.85 28.33 -14.78
N LYS A 139 20.53 29.56 -15.18
CA LYS A 139 20.49 30.69 -14.25
C LYS A 139 19.36 30.41 -13.26
N ASP A 140 19.71 29.82 -12.12
CA ASP A 140 18.82 29.58 -10.98
C ASP A 140 18.38 30.91 -10.37
N ASN A 141 17.45 31.58 -11.05
CA ASN A 141 16.65 32.66 -10.49
C ASN A 141 15.45 32.11 -9.70
N VAL A 142 15.40 30.80 -9.43
CA VAL A 142 14.38 30.21 -8.56
C VAL A 142 14.66 30.68 -7.14
N PRO A 143 13.77 31.46 -6.51
CA PRO A 143 13.94 31.84 -5.12
C PRO A 143 14.13 30.56 -4.30
N LYS A 144 15.22 30.48 -3.51
CA LYS A 144 15.47 29.41 -2.55
C LYS A 144 14.47 29.49 -1.41
N GLU A 145 13.18 29.32 -1.70
CA GLU A 145 12.19 29.05 -0.67
C GLU A 145 12.58 27.72 -0.05
N SER A 146 12.99 27.77 1.22
CA SER A 146 13.32 26.57 1.98
C SER A 146 12.14 25.60 1.94
N LYS A 147 12.41 24.29 1.94
CA LYS A 147 11.36 23.25 1.98
C LYS A 147 10.35 23.49 3.12
N ALA A 148 10.81 24.05 4.24
CA ALA A 148 9.99 24.47 5.37
C ALA A 148 8.98 25.58 5.00
N SER A 149 9.35 26.55 4.16
CA SER A 149 8.44 27.60 3.68
C SER A 149 7.30 27.03 2.83
N LYS A 150 7.62 26.10 1.91
CA LYS A 150 6.60 25.43 1.09
C LYS A 150 5.64 24.58 1.92
N LYS A 151 6.15 23.87 2.93
CA LYS A 151 5.34 23.11 3.90
C LYS A 151 4.36 24.02 4.63
N ASN A 152 4.88 25.10 5.22
CA ASN A 152 4.05 26.04 5.99
C ASN A 152 2.97 26.69 5.11
N LYS A 153 3.28 26.99 3.84
CA LYS A 153 2.28 27.48 2.87
C LYS A 153 1.18 26.45 2.59
N ARG A 154 1.50 25.17 2.43
CA ARG A 154 0.51 24.11 2.20
C ARG A 154 -0.38 23.87 3.43
N LEU A 155 0.21 23.78 4.61
CA LEU A 155 -0.57 23.63 5.85
C LEU A 155 -1.45 24.86 6.11
N LYS A 156 -0.96 26.05 5.78
CA LYS A 156 -1.77 27.28 5.82
C LYS A 156 -2.95 27.19 4.84
N LYS A 157 -2.73 26.71 3.60
CA LYS A 157 -3.81 26.48 2.63
C LYS A 157 -4.89 25.56 3.19
N VAL A 158 -4.51 24.43 3.81
CA VAL A 158 -5.47 23.52 4.48
C VAL A 158 -6.24 24.25 5.58
N THR A 159 -5.54 25.05 6.38
CA THR A 159 -6.16 25.84 7.46
C THR A 159 -7.16 26.87 6.92
N ASP A 160 -6.80 27.56 5.83
CA ASP A 160 -7.66 28.55 5.17
C ASP A 160 -8.92 27.88 4.59
N LEU A 161 -8.82 26.66 4.05
CA LEU A 161 -9.96 25.86 3.59
C LEU A 161 -10.89 25.42 4.74
N ILE A 162 -10.31 25.01 5.87
CA ILE A 162 -11.09 24.71 7.09
C ILE A 162 -11.82 25.97 7.58
N ASP A 163 -11.23 27.14 7.42
CA ASP A 163 -11.83 28.42 7.80
C ASP A 163 -12.92 28.90 6.86
N SER A 164 -12.80 28.65 5.55
CA SER A 164 -13.87 28.91 4.59
C SER A 164 -15.04 27.93 4.69
N GLY A 165 -14.87 26.81 5.40
CA GLY A 165 -15.86 25.75 5.53
C GLY A 165 -15.84 24.75 4.37
N ASP A 166 -14.82 24.80 3.52
CA ASP A 166 -14.60 23.82 2.45
C ASP A 166 -13.86 22.59 3.00
N PHE A 167 -14.58 21.80 3.79
CA PHE A 167 -14.01 20.66 4.52
C PHE A 167 -13.59 19.51 3.61
N MET A 168 -14.26 19.33 2.47
CA MET A 168 -13.95 18.27 1.49
C MET A 168 -12.61 18.56 0.79
N THR A 169 -12.43 19.77 0.27
CA THR A 169 -11.14 20.15 -0.32
C THR A 169 -10.05 20.18 0.74
N ALA A 170 -10.37 20.59 1.98
CA ALA A 170 -9.42 20.55 3.09
C ALA A 170 -8.94 19.13 3.41
N SER A 171 -9.81 18.12 3.43
CA SER A 171 -9.42 16.73 3.68
C SER A 171 -8.52 16.17 2.57
N GLU A 172 -8.85 16.44 1.30
CA GLU A 172 -8.03 15.99 0.17
C GLU A 172 -6.63 16.62 0.19
N GLU A 173 -6.54 17.93 0.41
CA GLU A 173 -5.26 18.65 0.52
C GLU A 173 -4.46 18.18 1.74
N MET A 174 -5.13 17.85 2.84
CA MET A 174 -4.47 17.30 4.02
C MET A 174 -3.89 15.90 3.74
N TYR A 175 -4.66 15.03 3.09
CA TYR A 175 -4.20 13.70 2.70
C TYR A 175 -2.99 13.79 1.77
N ASN A 176 -3.08 14.61 0.72
CA ASN A 176 -1.98 14.86 -0.22
C ASN A 176 -0.73 15.43 0.48
N LEU A 177 -0.93 16.30 1.48
CA LEU A 177 0.18 16.84 2.28
C LEU A 177 0.83 15.76 3.14
N GLN A 178 0.05 14.87 3.77
CA GLN A 178 0.56 13.77 4.60
C GLN A 178 1.28 12.71 3.78
N MET A 179 0.85 12.43 2.54
CA MET A 179 1.58 11.51 1.63
C MET A 179 2.99 12.01 1.31
N VAL A 180 3.19 13.33 1.24
CA VAL A 180 4.49 13.94 0.95
C VAL A 180 5.31 14.16 2.24
N ASP A 181 4.65 14.47 3.35
CA ASP A 181 5.27 14.75 4.64
C ASP A 181 4.35 14.38 5.80
N ASP A 182 4.57 13.21 6.38
CA ASP A 182 3.83 12.70 7.54
C ASP A 182 3.96 13.61 8.79
N ARG A 183 4.97 14.47 8.86
CA ARG A 183 5.12 15.44 9.97
C ARG A 183 4.21 16.65 9.85
N SER A 184 3.49 16.81 8.74
CA SER A 184 2.51 17.88 8.58
C SER A 184 1.19 17.46 9.20
N LYS A 185 0.94 17.88 10.44
CA LYS A 185 -0.24 17.52 11.21
C LYS A 185 -0.99 18.78 11.66
N LEU A 186 -2.32 18.73 11.67
CA LEU A 186 -3.18 19.80 12.21
C LEU A 186 -3.11 19.82 13.74
N ASP A 187 -3.26 20.98 14.37
CA ASP A 187 -3.49 21.06 15.81
C ASP A 187 -4.87 20.47 16.21
N SER A 188 -5.09 20.30 17.51
CA SER A 188 -6.32 19.70 18.04
C SER A 188 -7.58 20.44 17.59
N ASP A 189 -7.61 21.77 17.71
CA ASP A 189 -8.80 22.56 17.41
C ASP A 189 -9.13 22.51 15.92
N ARG A 190 -8.11 22.58 15.06
CA ARG A 190 -8.25 22.48 13.61
C ARG A 190 -8.70 21.10 13.15
N LEU A 191 -8.10 20.05 13.70
CA LEU A 191 -8.50 18.67 13.38
C LEU A 191 -9.94 18.41 13.84
N LYS A 192 -10.30 18.86 15.04
CA LYS A 192 -11.68 18.79 15.55
C LYS A 192 -12.67 19.56 14.66
N LYS A 193 -12.29 20.74 14.17
CA LYS A 193 -13.12 21.52 13.23
C LYS A 193 -13.30 20.79 11.89
N LEU A 194 -12.24 20.20 11.36
CA LEU A 194 -12.27 19.38 10.14
C LEU A 194 -13.21 18.17 10.29
N CYS A 195 -13.03 17.34 11.34
CA CYS A 195 -13.87 16.17 11.58
C CYS A 195 -15.36 16.55 11.69
N ASN A 196 -15.68 17.60 12.46
CA ASN A 196 -17.06 18.05 12.60
C ASN A 196 -17.63 18.63 11.30
N GLY A 197 -16.79 19.25 10.48
CA GLY A 197 -17.14 19.73 9.14
C GLY A 197 -17.50 18.61 8.19
N LEU A 198 -16.67 17.57 8.12
CA LEU A 198 -16.90 16.37 7.29
C LEU A 198 -18.16 15.61 7.72
N LEU A 199 -18.38 15.46 9.04
CA LEU A 199 -19.61 14.87 9.57
C LEU A 199 -20.86 15.66 9.16
N LYS A 200 -20.80 17.00 9.14
CA LYS A 200 -21.90 17.86 8.67
C LYS A 200 -22.11 17.76 7.16
N ALA A 201 -21.04 17.57 6.40
CA ALA A 201 -21.05 17.36 4.96
C ALA A 201 -21.49 15.94 4.54
N GLN A 202 -21.83 15.06 5.50
CA GLN A 202 -22.21 13.66 5.26
C GLN A 202 -21.09 12.85 4.58
N MET A 203 -19.84 13.11 4.94
CA MET A 203 -18.65 12.36 4.50
C MET A 203 -18.10 11.52 5.66
N PRO A 204 -18.79 10.43 6.06
CA PRO A 204 -18.43 9.66 7.24
C PRO A 204 -17.10 8.91 7.09
N ASP A 205 -16.74 8.50 5.87
CA ASP A 205 -15.55 7.70 5.61
C ASP A 205 -14.28 8.55 5.78
N ASP A 206 -14.25 9.74 5.17
CA ASP A 206 -13.17 10.71 5.39
C ASP A 206 -13.11 11.16 6.85
N ALA A 207 -14.27 11.41 7.48
CA ALA A 207 -14.33 11.78 8.88
C ALA A 207 -13.74 10.69 9.79
N ALA A 208 -13.94 9.41 9.47
CA ALA A 208 -13.42 8.30 10.27
C ALA A 208 -11.89 8.33 10.36
N VAL A 209 -11.20 8.55 9.23
CA VAL A 209 -9.73 8.65 9.16
C VAL A 209 -9.21 9.73 10.11
N PHE A 210 -9.78 10.94 10.03
CA PHE A 210 -9.34 12.04 10.89
C PHE A 210 -9.78 11.91 12.35
N LEU A 211 -10.88 11.20 12.63
CA LEU A 211 -11.29 10.87 14.00
C LEU A 211 -10.34 9.86 14.65
N GLU A 212 -9.87 8.87 13.92
CA GLU A 212 -8.85 7.93 14.39
C GLU A 212 -7.54 8.65 14.69
N GLU A 213 -7.07 9.51 13.78
CA GLU A 213 -5.90 10.36 14.02
C GLU A 213 -6.09 11.23 15.28
N PHE A 214 -7.28 11.81 15.48
CA PHE A 214 -7.58 12.61 16.68
C PHE A 214 -7.50 11.78 17.96
N ILE A 215 -8.05 10.57 17.95
CA ILE A 215 -8.06 9.67 19.13
C ILE A 215 -6.65 9.25 19.51
N GLU A 216 -5.79 8.98 18.52
CA GLU A 216 -4.40 8.60 18.74
C GLU A 216 -3.58 9.77 19.31
N ARG A 217 -3.72 10.97 18.72
CA ARG A 217 -2.87 12.12 19.05
C ARG A 217 -3.31 12.88 20.30
N PHE A 218 -4.61 12.87 20.61
CA PHE A 218 -5.20 13.69 21.67
C PHE A 218 -6.07 12.83 22.61
N ALA A 219 -5.49 11.74 23.13
CA ALA A 219 -6.19 10.75 23.94
C ALA A 219 -7.00 11.33 25.12
N ASP A 220 -6.53 12.42 25.73
CA ASP A 220 -7.19 13.08 26.87
C ASP A 220 -8.49 13.83 26.48
N ASP A 221 -8.61 14.35 25.25
CA ASP A 221 -9.84 14.98 24.71
C ASP A 221 -10.56 14.07 23.69
N ALA A 222 -10.17 12.80 23.57
CA ALA A 222 -10.66 11.91 22.52
C ALA A 222 -12.08 11.39 22.74
N ALA A 223 -12.70 11.64 23.91
CA ALA A 223 -13.97 11.04 24.29
C ALA A 223 -15.12 11.36 23.31
N TRP A 224 -15.20 12.62 22.83
CA TRP A 224 -16.20 13.01 21.83
C TRP A 224 -15.92 12.33 20.47
N ALA A 225 -14.64 12.23 20.08
CA ALA A 225 -14.21 11.64 18.82
C ALA A 225 -14.52 10.14 18.77
N ARG A 226 -14.27 9.42 19.87
CA ARG A 226 -14.62 8.00 20.01
C ARG A 226 -16.12 7.76 19.88
N ILE A 227 -16.96 8.62 20.44
CA ILE A 227 -18.43 8.51 20.28
C ILE A 227 -18.84 8.70 18.82
N ARG A 228 -18.24 9.67 18.11
CA ARG A 228 -18.51 9.91 16.69
C ARG A 228 -18.02 8.77 15.81
N LEU A 229 -16.83 8.24 16.07
CA LEU A 229 -16.30 7.09 15.35
C LEU A 229 -17.17 5.84 15.58
N ALA A 230 -17.59 5.59 16.82
CA ALA A 230 -18.53 4.50 17.12
C ALA A 230 -19.88 4.66 16.40
N GLN A 231 -20.35 5.91 16.21
CA GLN A 231 -21.53 6.20 15.41
C GLN A 231 -21.33 5.79 13.95
N ILE A 232 -20.20 6.17 13.35
CA ILE A 232 -19.86 5.83 11.96
C ILE A 232 -19.79 4.31 11.79
N LEU A 233 -19.02 3.62 12.65
CA LEU A 233 -18.86 2.17 12.62
C LEU A 233 -20.20 1.43 12.72
N LEU A 234 -21.10 1.90 13.60
CA LEU A 234 -22.41 1.27 13.78
C LEU A 234 -23.37 1.53 12.61
N VAL A 235 -23.46 2.78 12.15
CA VAL A 235 -24.50 3.21 11.20
C VAL A 235 -24.08 2.98 9.76
N HIS A 236 -22.84 3.33 9.41
CA HIS A 236 -22.34 3.28 8.04
C HIS A 236 -21.64 1.95 7.76
N SER A 237 -20.69 1.55 8.62
CA SER A 237 -19.90 0.34 8.38
C SER A 237 -20.58 -0.97 8.83
N LYS A 238 -21.70 -0.91 9.56
CA LYS A 238 -22.40 -2.09 10.12
C LYS A 238 -21.48 -2.99 10.97
N ARG A 239 -20.64 -2.37 11.82
CA ARG A 239 -19.67 -3.02 12.72
C ARG A 239 -20.02 -2.77 14.19
N PRO A 240 -21.09 -3.40 14.72
CA PRO A 240 -21.57 -3.12 16.06
C PRO A 240 -20.58 -3.54 17.18
N SER A 241 -19.76 -4.56 16.97
CA SER A 241 -18.75 -5.00 17.94
C SER A 241 -17.60 -3.99 18.02
N ALA A 242 -17.08 -3.56 16.87
CA ALA A 242 -16.08 -2.49 16.79
C ALA A 242 -16.59 -1.18 17.43
N ALA A 243 -17.85 -0.81 17.18
CA ALA A 243 -18.45 0.37 17.81
C ALA A 243 -18.46 0.28 19.36
N LEU A 244 -18.73 -0.91 19.92
CA LEU A 244 -18.66 -1.12 21.37
C LEU A 244 -17.24 -1.04 21.92
N GLU A 245 -16.26 -1.57 21.18
CA GLU A 245 -14.85 -1.50 21.58
C GLU A 245 -14.34 -0.06 21.57
N THR A 246 -14.70 0.74 20.56
CA THR A 246 -14.36 2.17 20.49
C THR A 246 -14.94 2.95 21.68
N LEU A 247 -16.11 2.56 22.18
CA LEU A 247 -16.74 3.19 23.36
C LEU A 247 -16.12 2.76 24.71
N ARG A 248 -15.22 1.77 24.71
CA ARG A 248 -14.65 1.22 25.92
C ARG A 248 -13.79 2.25 26.65
N GLY A 249 -13.98 2.34 27.97
CA GLY A 249 -13.21 3.24 28.83
C GLY A 249 -13.61 4.71 28.76
N ILE A 250 -14.63 5.10 27.99
CA ILE A 250 -15.11 6.49 27.96
C ILE A 250 -15.89 6.80 29.24
N ARG A 251 -15.50 7.87 29.93
CA ARG A 251 -16.25 8.44 31.06
C ARG A 251 -17.32 9.39 30.55
N LEU A 252 -18.53 8.88 30.36
CA LEU A 252 -19.64 9.68 29.83
C LEU A 252 -19.94 10.94 30.67
N SER A 253 -19.71 10.91 31.98
CA SER A 253 -19.96 12.05 32.87
C SER A 253 -19.13 13.31 32.56
N GLU A 254 -18.00 13.16 31.86
CA GLU A 254 -17.11 14.27 31.50
C GLU A 254 -17.53 14.94 30.17
N LEU A 255 -18.54 14.40 29.48
CA LEU A 255 -19.03 14.89 28.20
C LEU A 255 -20.29 15.74 28.34
N SER A 256 -20.60 16.53 27.30
CA SER A 256 -21.86 17.25 27.20
C SER A 256 -23.07 16.31 27.22
N GLU A 257 -24.22 16.78 27.71
CA GLU A 257 -25.44 15.95 27.82
C GLU A 257 -25.85 15.31 26.49
N ASP A 258 -25.71 16.04 25.38
CA ASP A 258 -26.04 15.53 24.05
C ASP A 258 -25.13 14.37 23.64
N MET A 259 -23.83 14.47 23.92
CA MET A 259 -22.87 13.39 23.66
C MET A 259 -23.11 12.20 24.59
N GLN A 260 -23.50 12.43 25.84
CA GLN A 260 -23.92 11.36 26.75
C GLN A 260 -25.13 10.60 26.22
N LYS A 261 -26.16 11.32 25.76
CA LYS A 261 -27.37 10.72 25.16
C LYS A 261 -27.01 9.93 23.90
N LEU A 262 -26.17 10.50 23.02
CA LEU A 262 -25.71 9.85 21.80
C LEU A 262 -24.91 8.57 22.11
N GLY A 263 -23.92 8.63 23.01
CA GLY A 263 -23.10 7.48 23.40
C GLY A 263 -23.95 6.35 24.01
N LYS A 264 -24.91 6.68 24.89
CA LYS A 264 -25.86 5.70 25.45
C LYS A 264 -26.71 5.05 24.35
N LYS A 265 -27.22 5.84 23.40
CA LYS A 265 -28.02 5.34 22.27
C LYS A 265 -27.22 4.40 21.38
N ILE A 266 -25.98 4.76 21.01
CA ILE A 266 -25.09 3.93 20.19
C ILE A 266 -24.78 2.62 20.92
N ALA A 267 -24.39 2.69 22.19
CA ALA A 267 -24.08 1.49 22.97
C ALA A 267 -25.28 0.54 23.11
N ALA A 268 -26.49 1.08 23.33
CA ALA A 268 -27.70 0.28 23.42
C ALA A 268 -28.02 -0.42 22.09
N ASN A 269 -27.96 0.31 20.97
CA ASN A 269 -28.22 -0.23 19.65
C ASN A 269 -27.17 -1.29 19.23
N ALA A 270 -25.88 -0.99 19.42
CA ALA A 270 -24.82 -1.93 19.12
C ALA A 270 -24.93 -3.23 19.94
N LYS A 271 -25.23 -3.15 21.24
CA LYS A 271 -25.51 -4.34 22.08
C LYS A 271 -26.71 -5.14 21.58
N GLN A 272 -27.76 -4.48 21.12
CA GLN A 272 -28.93 -5.15 20.55
C GLN A 272 -28.56 -5.91 19.27
N GLN A 273 -27.79 -5.30 18.37
CA GLN A 273 -27.33 -5.95 17.14
C GLN A 273 -26.41 -7.16 17.41
N VAL A 274 -25.43 -7.01 18.32
CA VAL A 274 -24.56 -8.13 18.71
C VAL A 274 -25.36 -9.26 19.35
N LYS A 275 -26.32 -8.95 20.23
CA LYS A 275 -27.21 -9.97 20.84
C LYS A 275 -28.09 -10.67 19.80
N ALA A 276 -28.47 -9.98 18.73
CA ALA A 276 -29.20 -10.55 17.61
C ALA A 276 -28.32 -11.39 16.66
N GLY A 277 -27.01 -11.49 16.93
CA GLY A 277 -26.08 -12.28 16.12
C GLY A 277 -25.58 -11.57 14.86
N VAL A 278 -25.75 -10.24 14.77
CA VAL A 278 -25.17 -9.46 13.68
C VAL A 278 -23.64 -9.46 13.82
N GLN A 279 -22.96 -10.04 12.85
CA GLN A 279 -21.50 -10.02 12.77
C GLN A 279 -21.01 -8.72 12.14
N ASP A 280 -19.84 -8.26 12.57
CA ASP A 280 -19.20 -7.08 11.99
C ASP A 280 -18.89 -7.33 10.51
N ALA A 281 -19.24 -6.36 9.66
CA ALA A 281 -18.81 -6.38 8.27
C ALA A 281 -17.27 -6.40 8.18
N ALA A 282 -16.75 -7.03 7.12
CA ALA A 282 -15.33 -7.00 6.81
C ALA A 282 -14.88 -5.53 6.67
N PRO A 283 -13.70 -5.16 7.19
CA PRO A 283 -13.18 -3.82 6.98
C PRO A 283 -12.93 -3.61 5.48
N GLU A 284 -13.47 -2.53 4.94
CA GLU A 284 -13.20 -2.08 3.58
C GLU A 284 -11.83 -1.39 3.61
N TRP A 285 -10.80 -2.11 3.17
CA TRP A 285 -9.45 -1.58 2.96
C TRP A 285 -8.99 -1.91 1.55
#